data_AF-A0A7Y4A9Z9-F1
#
_entry.id   AF-A0A7Y4A9Z9-F1
#
_cell.length_a   1.000
_cell.length_b   1.000
_cell.length_c   1.000
_cell.angle_alpha   90.00
_cell.angle_beta   90.00
_cell.angle_gamma   90.00
#
_symmetry.space_group_name_H-M   'P 1'
#
loop_
_entity.id
_entity.type
_entity.pdbx_description
1 polymer ?
#
loop_
_entity_poly.entity_id
_entity_poly.type
_entity_poly.pdbx_seq_one_letter_code
_entity_poly.pdbx_strand_id
1 'polypeptide(L)'
;MHTHRKVLGWVYFVFGAFLGFILIATTLNNLGNLSPDTILTFLGNFLIGAIFFLSSFGGFFLLKERSWAYGVCFKTSFAWLLFIPIGTVFGLYYFWFNHKYLKG
;
A
#
# COMPACT_ATOMS: atom_id res chain seq x y z
N MET A 1 2.20 17.08 -13.48
CA MET A 1 1.09 16.28 -12.91
C MET A 1 1.07 14.85 -13.43
N HIS A 2 0.96 14.62 -14.75
CA HIS A 2 0.90 13.25 -15.32
C HIS A 2 2.10 12.36 -14.97
N THR A 3 3.32 12.91 -14.99
CA THR A 3 4.53 12.14 -14.66
C THR A 3 4.54 11.67 -13.20
N HIS A 4 4.30 12.56 -12.23
CA HIS A 4 4.27 12.21 -10.80
C HIS A 4 3.19 11.18 -10.50
N ARG A 5 1.99 11.35 -11.07
CA ARG A 5 0.91 10.37 -10.97
C ARG A 5 1.32 9.00 -11.49
N LYS A 6 1.98 8.93 -12.67
CA LYS A 6 2.44 7.67 -13.25
C LYS A 6 3.50 7.01 -12.37
N VAL A 7 4.46 7.77 -11.84
CA VAL A 7 5.48 7.24 -10.92
C VAL A 7 4.82 6.66 -9.66
N LEU A 8 3.97 7.44 -8.99
CA LEU A 8 3.26 6.98 -7.79
C LEU A 8 2.33 5.79 -8.08
N GLY A 9 1.66 5.80 -9.24
CA GLY A 9 0.79 4.71 -9.65
C GLY A 9 1.54 3.40 -9.82
N TRP A 10 2.70 3.42 -10.50
CA TRP A 10 3.56 2.25 -10.65
C TRP A 10 4.16 1.79 -9.32
N VAL A 11 4.64 2.72 -8.49
CA VAL A 11 5.17 2.40 -7.16
C VAL A 11 4.10 1.68 -6.33
N TYR A 12 2.92 2.27 -6.20
CA TYR A 12 1.86 1.72 -5.37
C TYR A 12 1.35 0.40 -5.94
N PHE A 13 1.24 0.28 -7.27
CA PHE A 13 0.80 -0.93 -7.94
C PHE A 13 1.78 -2.09 -7.74
N VAL A 14 3.04 -1.92 -8.15
CA VAL A 14 4.03 -3.01 -8.20
C VAL A 14 4.50 -3.39 -6.81
N PHE A 15 4.96 -2.41 -6.02
CA PHE A 15 5.47 -2.70 -4.69
C PHE A 15 4.34 -3.01 -3.72
N GLY A 16 3.16 -2.40 -3.85
CA GLY A 16 1.99 -2.80 -3.07
C GLY A 16 1.56 -4.24 -3.37
N ALA A 17 1.56 -4.66 -4.64
CA ALA A 17 1.25 -6.04 -4.99
C ALA A 17 2.30 -6.99 -4.42
N PHE A 18 3.58 -6.66 -4.57
CA PHE A 18 4.68 -7.47 -4.09
C PHE A 18 4.67 -7.64 -2.56
N LEU A 19 4.58 -6.53 -1.81
CA LEU A 19 4.53 -6.56 -0.34
C LEU A 19 3.25 -7.23 0.18
N GLY A 20 2.10 -6.91 -0.43
CA GLY A 20 0.83 -7.55 -0.09
C GLY A 20 0.88 -9.06 -0.32
N PHE A 21 1.42 -9.50 -1.46
CA PHE A 21 1.57 -10.91 -1.78
C PHE A 21 2.48 -11.63 -0.79
N ILE A 22 3.66 -11.07 -0.47
CA ILE A 22 4.59 -11.69 0.49
C ILE A 22 3.94 -11.86 1.86
N LEU A 23 3.27 -10.82 2.37
CA LEU A 23 2.63 -10.87 3.69
C LEU A 23 1.48 -11.87 3.72
N ILE A 24 0.63 -11.90 2.70
CA ILE A 24 -0.47 -12.88 2.62
C ILE A 24 0.08 -14.30 2.46
N ALA A 25 1.05 -14.53 1.59
CA ALA A 25 1.66 -15.84 1.40
C ALA A 25 2.32 -16.35 2.70
N THR A 26 3.03 -15.48 3.41
CA THR A 26 3.63 -15.80 4.71
C THR A 26 2.55 -16.12 5.75
N THR A 27 1.46 -15.36 5.76
CA THR A 27 0.31 -15.59 6.65
C THR A 27 -0.34 -16.94 6.38
N LEU A 28 -0.60 -17.28 5.11
CA LEU A 28 -1.20 -18.55 4.71
C LEU A 28 -0.29 -19.75 5.01
N ASN A 29 1.03 -19.62 4.82
CA ASN A 29 1.99 -20.67 5.18
C ASN A 29 2.03 -20.96 6.69
N ASN A 30 1.72 -19.96 7.52
CA ASN A 30 1.69 -20.11 8.97
C ASN A 30 0.32 -20.53 9.53
N LEU A 31 -0.69 -20.70 8.67
CA LEU A 31 -2.07 -21.04 9.08
C LEU A 31 -2.14 -22.36 9.86
N GLY A 32 -1.32 -23.35 9.48
CA GLY A 32 -1.26 -24.65 10.16
C GLY A 32 -0.59 -24.62 11.55
N ASN A 33 0.14 -23.54 11.88
CA ASN A 33 0.84 -23.35 13.15
C ASN A 33 0.14 -22.28 14.01
N LEU A 34 -1.16 -22.07 13.82
CA LEU A 34 -1.94 -21.15 14.63
C LEU A 34 -2.02 -21.62 16.08
N SER A 35 -1.57 -20.76 16.97
CA SER A 35 -1.62 -20.93 18.42
C SER A 35 -2.11 -19.62 19.05
N PRO A 36 -2.55 -19.62 20.32
CA PRO A 36 -2.94 -18.39 21.02
C PRO A 36 -1.85 -17.30 20.97
N ASP A 37 -0.58 -17.69 20.99
CA ASP A 37 0.55 -16.76 20.99
C ASP A 37 0.84 -16.17 19.59
N THR A 38 0.45 -16.85 18.52
CA THR A 38 0.74 -16.45 17.12
C THR A 38 -0.44 -15.76 16.42
N ILE A 39 -1.64 -15.80 17.01
CA ILE A 39 -2.87 -15.28 16.38
C ILE A 39 -2.81 -13.76 16.13
N LEU A 40 -2.20 -13.00 17.03
CA LEU A 40 -2.09 -11.55 16.89
C LEU A 40 -1.17 -11.17 15.73
N THR A 41 -0.04 -11.87 15.60
CA THR A 41 0.91 -11.71 14.49
C THR A 41 0.26 -12.11 13.16
N PHE A 42 -0.52 -13.20 13.15
CA PHE A 42 -1.27 -13.64 11.98
C PHE A 42 -2.24 -12.54 11.50
N LEU A 43 -3.07 -12.02 12.41
CA LEU A 43 -4.03 -10.95 12.08
C LEU A 43 -3.34 -9.66 11.64
N GLY A 44 -2.23 -9.31 12.29
CA GLY A 44 -1.41 -8.15 11.92
C GLY A 44 -0.86 -8.26 10.50
N ASN A 45 -0.22 -9.39 10.16
CA ASN A 45 0.31 -9.62 8.82
C ASN A 45 -0.78 -9.66 7.76
N PHE A 46 -1.91 -10.30 8.06
CA PHE A 46 -3.06 -10.33 7.15
C PHE A 46 -3.59 -8.93 6.87
N LEU A 47 -3.80 -8.12 7.92
CA LEU A 47 -4.33 -6.76 7.81
C LEU A 47 -3.36 -5.85 7.03
N ILE A 48 -2.07 -5.90 7.35
CA ILE A 48 -1.04 -5.12 6.65
C ILE A 48 -0.96 -5.57 5.17
N GLY A 49 -0.99 -6.88 4.91
CA GLY A 49 -1.03 -7.43 3.56
C GLY A 49 -2.24 -6.94 2.76
N ALA A 50 -3.42 -6.92 3.36
CA ALA A 50 -4.64 -6.39 2.75
C ALA A 50 -4.54 -4.89 2.43
N ILE A 51 -3.92 -4.09 3.31
CA ILE A 51 -3.67 -2.66 3.07
C ILE A 51 -2.75 -2.46 1.87
N PHE A 52 -1.71 -3.28 1.71
CA PHE A 52 -0.82 -3.20 0.54
C PHE A 52 -1.49 -3.67 -0.75
N PHE A 53 -2.40 -4.66 -0.68
CA PHE A 53 -3.24 -5.01 -1.83
C PHE A 53 -4.20 -3.88 -2.21
N LEU A 54 -4.82 -3.20 -1.24
CA LEU A 54 -5.64 -2.00 -1.49
C LEU A 54 -4.80 -0.87 -2.07
N SER A 55 -3.57 -0.70 -1.61
CA SER A 55 -2.60 0.24 -2.18
C SER A 55 -2.29 -0.11 -3.63
N SER A 56 -2.10 -1.39 -3.95
CA SER A 56 -1.86 -1.86 -5.31
C SER A 56 -3.04 -1.60 -6.24
N PHE A 57 -4.24 -1.93 -5.77
CA PHE A 57 -5.48 -1.64 -6.47
C PHE A 57 -5.62 -0.13 -6.71
N GLY A 58 -5.38 0.68 -5.68
CA GLY A 58 -5.32 2.13 -5.79
C GLY A 58 -4.31 2.61 -6.83
N GLY A 59 -3.09 2.09 -6.82
CA GLY A 59 -2.03 2.43 -7.79
C GLY A 59 -2.41 2.09 -9.24
N PHE A 60 -3.01 0.94 -9.48
CA PHE A 60 -3.52 0.55 -10.80
C PHE A 60 -4.59 1.53 -11.31
N PHE A 61 -5.56 1.88 -10.48
CA PHE A 61 -6.61 2.83 -10.85
C PHE A 61 -6.13 4.28 -10.91
N LEU A 62 -5.06 4.60 -10.18
CA LEU A 62 -4.34 5.86 -10.31
C LEU A 62 -3.75 5.98 -11.71
N LEU A 63 -3.17 4.91 -12.27
CA LEU A 63 -2.67 4.86 -13.65
C LEU A 63 -3.79 5.04 -14.69
N LYS A 64 -5.00 4.56 -14.39
CA LYS A 64 -6.22 4.73 -15.20
C LYS A 64 -6.95 6.07 -14.99
N GLU A 65 -6.33 7.03 -14.32
CA GLU A 65 -6.87 8.39 -14.11
C GLU A 65 -8.21 8.42 -13.35
N ARG A 66 -8.47 7.43 -12.49
CA ARG A 66 -9.69 7.43 -11.68
C ARG A 66 -9.54 8.35 -10.46
N SER A 67 -10.50 9.26 -10.28
CA SER A 67 -10.49 10.26 -9.19
C SER A 67 -10.56 9.64 -7.79
N TRP A 68 -11.36 8.58 -7.60
CA TRP A 68 -11.47 7.92 -6.29
C TRP A 68 -10.16 7.25 -5.85
N ALA A 69 -9.29 6.86 -6.79
CA ALA A 69 -8.03 6.19 -6.50
C ALA A 69 -7.07 7.10 -5.72
N TYR A 70 -7.19 8.42 -5.87
CA TYR A 70 -6.40 9.39 -5.11
C TYR A 70 -6.68 9.30 -3.60
N GLY A 71 -7.94 9.10 -3.20
CA GLY A 71 -8.31 8.93 -1.80
C GLY A 71 -7.81 7.62 -1.22
N VAL A 72 -7.86 6.53 -1.99
CA VAL A 72 -7.36 5.21 -1.57
C VAL A 72 -5.84 5.24 -1.39
N CYS A 73 -5.11 5.79 -2.37
CA CYS A 73 -3.65 5.92 -2.27
C CYS A 73 -3.26 6.86 -1.13
N PHE A 74 -4.01 7.94 -0.87
CA PHE A 74 -3.75 8.82 0.28
C PHE A 74 -3.85 8.09 1.61
N LYS A 75 -4.95 7.35 1.84
CA LYS A 75 -5.15 6.57 3.08
C LYS A 75 -4.09 5.48 3.25
N THR A 76 -3.77 4.77 2.18
CA THR A 76 -2.77 3.70 2.24
C THR A 76 -1.35 4.24 2.42
N SER A 77 -1.05 5.48 1.99
CA SER A 77 0.26 6.13 2.18
C SER A 77 0.71 6.22 3.64
N PHE A 78 -0.21 6.23 4.61
CA PHE A 78 0.14 6.16 6.03
C PHE A 78 0.80 4.83 6.41
N ALA A 79 0.33 3.71 5.83
CA ALA A 79 0.93 2.41 6.05
C ALA A 79 2.32 2.30 5.41
N TRP A 80 2.56 3.00 4.29
CA TRP A 80 3.88 3.09 3.67
C TRP A 80 4.92 3.75 4.58
N LEU A 81 4.53 4.69 5.46
CA LEU A 81 5.45 5.33 6.40
C LEU A 81 6.12 4.35 7.36
N LEU A 82 5.43 3.25 7.67
CA LEU A 82 5.90 2.22 8.60
C LEU A 82 6.99 1.32 7.97
N PHE A 83 7.16 1.37 6.65
CA PHE A 83 8.16 0.59 5.92
C PHE A 83 9.39 1.45 5.65
N ILE A 84 10.32 1.45 6.59
CA ILE A 84 11.53 2.27 6.52
C ILE A 84 12.63 1.52 5.73
N PRO A 85 13.40 2.21 4.86
CA PRO A 85 13.30 3.64 4.52
C PRO A 85 12.46 3.91 3.27
N ILE A 86 12.35 2.92 2.38
CA ILE A 86 11.80 3.09 1.03
C ILE A 86 10.31 3.48 1.07
N GLY A 87 9.55 2.84 1.95
CA GLY A 87 8.13 3.13 2.08
C GLY A 87 7.88 4.54 2.58
N THR A 88 8.69 5.02 3.52
CA THR A 88 8.64 6.40 4.02
C THR A 88 8.84 7.42 2.89
N VAL A 89 9.84 7.20 2.02
CA VAL A 89 10.09 8.08 0.86
C VAL A 89 8.88 8.15 -0.05
N PHE A 90 8.27 7.01 -0.38
CA PHE A 90 7.11 6.97 -1.26
C PHE A 90 5.83 7.53 -0.62
N GLY A 91 5.60 7.27 0.66
CA GLY A 91 4.48 7.84 1.40
C GLY A 91 4.55 9.37 1.47
N LEU A 92 5.72 9.92 1.82
CA LEU A 92 5.95 11.36 1.81
C LEU A 92 5.83 11.97 0.42
N TYR A 93 6.33 11.28 -0.61
CA TYR A 93 6.19 11.72 -1.99
C TYR A 93 4.73 11.79 -2.43
N TYR A 94 3.90 10.83 -2.00
CA TYR A 94 2.46 10.88 -2.25
C TYR A 94 1.77 12.04 -1.52
N PHE A 95 2.10 12.30 -0.25
CA PHE A 95 1.54 13.43 0.48
C PHE A 95 1.88 14.77 -0.16
N TRP A 96 3.13 14.94 -0.59
CA TRP A 96 3.54 16.11 -1.36
C TRP A 96 2.75 16.25 -2.66
N PHE A 97 2.60 15.15 -3.42
CA PHE A 97 1.84 15.14 -4.66
C PHE A 97 0.37 15.51 -4.43
N ASN A 98 -0.26 14.95 -3.40
CA ASN A 98 -1.64 15.26 -3.04
C ASN A 98 -1.81 16.74 -2.66
N HIS A 99 -0.93 17.25 -1.79
CA HIS A 99 -0.94 18.66 -1.37
C HIS A 99 -0.72 19.63 -2.54
N LYS A 100 0.14 19.29 -3.51
CA LYS A 100 0.50 20.19 -4.61
C LYS A 100 -0.48 20.18 -5.77
N TYR A 101 -1.13 19.04 -6.05
CA TYR A 101 -1.89 18.84 -7.30
C TYR A 101 -3.35 18.46 -7.11
N LEU A 102 -3.79 18.07 -5.91
CA LEU A 102 -5.12 17.47 -5.70
C LEU A 102 -5.92 18.11 -4.58
N LYS A 103 -5.46 19.22 -3.99
CA LYS A 103 -6.25 19.96 -3.01
C LYS A 103 -7.66 20.21 -3.58
N GLY A 104 -8.63 19.52 -2.99
CA GLY A 104 -10.00 20.02 -2.84
C GLY A 104 -10.04 21.13 -1.81
#